data_AF-A0A957JQJ5-F1
#
_entry.id   AF-A0A957JQJ5-F1
#
_cell.length_a   1.000
_cell.length_b   1.000
_cell.length_c   1.000
_cell.angle_alpha   90.00
_cell.angle_beta   90.00
_cell.angle_gamma   90.00
#
_symmetry.space_group_name_H-M   'P 1'
#
loop_
_entity.id
_entity.type
_entity.pdbx_description
1 polymer ?
#
loop_
_entity_poly.entity_id
_entity_poly.type
_entity_poly.pdbx_seq_one_letter_code
_entity_poly.pdbx_strand_id
1 'polypeptide(L)' 'VHIPMGRFGEAAEIAKSVLFLASDESSFTTGATFLVDGGITAAYVTPE' A
#
# COMPACT_ATOMS: atom_id res chain seq x y z
N VAL A 1 0.49 14.47 9.86
CA VAL A 1 0.29 13.22 9.09
C VAL A 1 1.43 12.29 9.46
N HIS A 2 1.13 11.19 10.16
CA HIS A 2 2.13 10.17 10.49
C HIS A 2 2.01 9.03 9.47
N ILE A 3 3.07 8.84 8.68
CA ILE A 3 3.20 7.69 7.79
C ILE A 3 4.20 6.75 8.45
N PRO A 4 3.84 5.50 8.79
CA PRO A 4 4.76 4.56 9.45
C PRO A 4 6.09 4.36 8.71
N MET A 5 6.08 4.43 7.38
CA MET A 5 7.31 4.39 6.57
C MET A 5 8.13 5.70 6.58
N GLY A 6 7.68 6.75 7.27
CA GLY A 6 8.38 8.02 7.44
C GLY A 6 8.49 8.90 6.19
N ARG A 7 7.88 8.50 5.07
CA ARG A 7 7.90 9.24 3.81
C ARG A 7 6.64 9.01 2.99
N PHE A 8 6.38 9.91 2.04
CA PHE A 8 5.41 9.64 0.99
C PHE A 8 5.93 8.57 0.03
N GLY A 9 4.98 7.81 -0.52
CA GLY A 9 5.26 6.86 -1.58
C GLY A 9 5.58 7.56 -2.90
N GLU A 10 6.35 6.89 -3.73
CA GLU A 10 6.64 7.32 -5.10
C GLU A 10 5.68 6.65 -6.10
N ALA A 11 5.44 7.30 -7.24
CA ALA A 11 4.59 6.73 -8.29
C ALA A 11 5.08 5.34 -8.77
N ALA A 12 6.41 5.12 -8.74
CA ALA A 12 7.01 3.83 -9.10
C ALA A 12 6.61 2.70 -8.13
N GLU A 13 6.34 2.99 -6.87
CA GLU A 13 5.91 1.99 -5.89
C GLU A 13 4.47 1.55 -6.18
N ILE A 14 3.58 2.50 -6.50
CA ILE A 14 2.21 2.19 -6.93
C ILE A 14 2.23 1.36 -8.23
N ALA A 15 3.04 1.76 -9.22
CA ALA A 15 3.15 1.05 -10.48
C ALA A 15 3.61 -0.41 -10.29
N LYS A 16 4.56 -0.67 -9.39
CA LYS A 16 5.02 -2.03 -9.07
C LYS A 16 3.93 -2.87 -8.40
N SER A 17 3.14 -2.27 -7.50
CA SER A 17 2.00 -2.97 -6.88
C SER A 17 0.92 -3.32 -7.90
N VAL A 18 0.61 -2.41 -8.84
CA VAL A 18 -0.31 -2.70 -9.94
C VAL A 18 0.27 -3.77 -10.86
N LEU A 19 1.56 -3.73 -11.17
CA LEU A 19 2.24 -4.75 -11.96
C LEU A 19 2.11 -6.13 -11.31
N PHE A 20 2.30 -6.24 -9.99
CA PHE A 20 2.06 -7.48 -9.25
C PHE A 20 0.61 -7.96 -9.43
N LEU A 21 -0.38 -7.09 -9.20
CA LEU A 21 -1.81 -7.44 -9.32
C LEU A 21 -2.23 -7.80 -10.76
N ALA A 22 -1.50 -7.34 -11.76
CA ALA A 22 -1.74 -7.64 -13.17
C ALA A 22 -1.00 -8.91 -13.65
N SER A 23 -0.13 -9.49 -12.80
CA SER A 23 0.69 -10.63 -13.15
C SER A 23 0.07 -11.95 -12.70
N ASP A 24 0.61 -13.06 -13.21
CA ASP A 24 0.20 -14.42 -12.80
C ASP A 24 0.49 -14.71 -11.32
N GLU A 25 1.42 -13.96 -10.69
CA GLU A 25 1.77 -14.07 -9.27
C GLU A 25 0.59 -13.74 -8.35
N SER A 26 -0.42 -12.99 -8.83
CA SER A 26 -1.64 -12.69 -8.08
C SER A 26 -2.86 -13.48 -8.56
N SER A 27 -2.66 -14.61 -9.24
CA SER A 27 -3.73 -15.42 -9.89
C SER A 27 -4.91 -15.82 -9.00
N PHE A 28 -4.75 -15.84 -7.67
CA PHE A 28 -5.83 -16.15 -6.72
C PHE A 28 -6.23 -14.94 -5.84
N THR A 29 -5.74 -13.74 -6.15
CA THR A 29 -6.09 -12.51 -5.43
C THR A 29 -7.16 -11.75 -6.21
N THR A 30 -8.39 -11.78 -5.72
CA THR A 30 -9.53 -11.06 -6.33
C THR A 30 -10.53 -10.63 -5.25
N GLY A 31 -11.32 -9.58 -5.54
CA GLY A 31 -12.35 -9.08 -4.63
C GLY A 31 -11.83 -8.43 -3.35
N ALA A 32 -10.55 -8.06 -3.30
CA ALA A 32 -9.90 -7.48 -2.13
C ALA A 32 -9.34 -6.09 -2.40
N THR A 33 -9.32 -5.24 -1.37
CA THR A 33 -8.61 -3.96 -1.39
C THR A 33 -7.13 -4.18 -1.08
N PHE A 34 -6.25 -3.73 -1.98
CA PHE A 34 -4.80 -3.82 -1.81
C PHE A 34 -4.22 -2.43 -1.49
N LEU A 35 -3.99 -2.15 -0.22
CA LEU A 35 -3.48 -0.84 0.24
C LEU A 35 -1.98 -0.70 -0.01
N VAL A 36 -1.59 0.41 -0.65
CA VAL A 36 -0.20 0.77 -0.95
C VAL A 36 0.02 2.22 -0.52
N ASP A 37 0.10 2.44 0.78
CA ASP A 37 -0.06 3.78 1.37
C ASP A 37 0.99 4.10 2.45
N GLY A 38 2.06 3.31 2.51
CA GLY A 38 3.11 3.46 3.53
C GLY A 38 2.63 3.18 4.96
N GLY A 39 1.47 2.54 5.13
CA GLY A 39 0.87 2.19 6.41
C GLY A 39 0.00 3.29 7.03
N ILE A 40 -0.24 4.40 6.32
CA ILE A 40 -0.99 5.54 6.88
C ILE A 40 -2.42 5.14 7.30
N THR A 41 -3.10 4.25 6.57
CA THR A 41 -4.47 3.81 6.91
C THR A 41 -4.52 3.08 8.26
N ALA A 42 -3.44 2.38 8.63
CA ALA A 42 -3.34 1.63 9.89
C ALA A 42 -2.68 2.43 11.01
N ALA A 43 -2.23 3.66 10.75
CA ALA A 43 -1.55 4.48 11.73
C ALA A 43 -2.55 4.98 12.77
N TYR A 44 -2.61 4.31 13.92
CA TYR A 44 -3.20 4.91 15.12
C TYR A 44 -2.22 5.95 15.66
N VAL A 45 -2.64 7.21 15.67
CA VAL A 45 -2.05 8.21 16.57
C VAL A 45 -2.67 7.97 17.93
N THR A 46 -1.90 7.46 18.90
CA THR A 46 -2.23 7.70 20.31
C THR A 46 -2.22 9.21 20.49
N PRO A 47 -3.36 9.85 20.81
CA PRO A 47 -3.33 11.24 21.21
C PRO A 47 -2.59 11.29 22.54
N GLU A 48 -1.46 11.97 22.55
CA GLU A 48 -0.87 12.52 23.76
C GLU A 48 -1.56 13.83 24.14
#